data_AF-Q090I0-F1
#
_entry.id   AF-Q090I0-F1
#
_cell.length_a   1.000
_cell.length_b   1.000
_cell.length_c   1.000
_cell.angle_alpha   90.00
_cell.angle_beta   90.00
_cell.angle_gamma   90.00
#
_symmetry.space_group_name_H-M   'P 1'
#
loop_
_entity.id
_entity.type
_entity.pdbx_description
1 polymer ?
#
loop_
_entity_poly.entity_id
_entity_poly.type
_entity_poly.pdbx_seq_one_letter_code
_entity_poly.pdbx_strand_id
1 'polypeptide(L)'
;MATLPSLESLREQLRQSPFIPELATELGVSLEEYIEQVARFALHPQQEPQLAVVLNEELLAQGHAPPREEEMARYLERAVLVASAEPSTNFPPTERAPVSPTGETRDAQEPDLQREELQAYLELQRLKARITLD
;
A
#
# COMPACT_ATOMS: atom_id res chain seq x y z
N MET A 1 -21.47 12.45 24.07
CA MET A 1 -21.23 11.18 23.36
C MET A 1 -21.78 11.36 21.96
N ALA A 2 -20.95 11.22 20.93
CA ALA A 2 -21.43 11.34 19.54
C ALA A 2 -22.31 10.13 19.24
N THR A 3 -23.59 10.36 18.99
CA THR A 3 -24.53 9.34 18.53
C THR A 3 -24.08 8.89 17.15
N LEU A 4 -23.74 7.61 16.99
CA LEU A 4 -23.45 7.05 15.68
C LEU A 4 -24.70 7.19 14.80
N PRO A 5 -24.57 7.66 13.56
CA PRO A 5 -25.70 7.75 12.64
C PRO A 5 -26.29 6.35 12.41
N SER A 6 -27.61 6.27 12.26
CA SER A 6 -28.25 5.01 11.89
C SER A 6 -27.80 4.58 10.49
N LEU A 7 -27.79 3.27 10.22
CA LEU A 7 -27.43 2.70 8.92
C LEU A 7 -28.24 3.33 7.78
N GLU A 8 -29.54 3.54 7.98
CA GLU A 8 -30.41 4.18 6.99
C GLU A 8 -30.00 5.63 6.73
N SER A 9 -29.77 6.42 7.78
CA SER A 9 -29.33 7.81 7.60
C SER A 9 -28.00 7.92 6.87
N LEU A 10 -27.09 6.95 7.06
CA LEU A 10 -25.81 6.88 6.37
C LEU A 10 -26.01 6.55 4.88
N ARG A 11 -26.88 5.59 4.55
CA ARG A 11 -27.22 5.25 3.16
C ARG A 11 -27.82 6.43 2.41
N GLU A 12 -28.78 7.13 3.01
CA GLU A 12 -29.37 8.34 2.42
C GLU A 12 -28.32 9.42 2.13
N GLN A 13 -27.41 9.67 3.08
CA GLN A 13 -26.31 10.63 2.90
C GLN A 13 -25.37 10.22 1.77
N LEU A 14 -25.03 8.94 1.68
CA LEU A 14 -24.15 8.42 0.62
C LEU A 14 -24.83 8.48 -0.75
N ARG A 15 -26.15 8.21 -0.84
CA ARG A 15 -26.92 8.37 -2.10
C ARG A 15 -26.98 9.82 -2.59
N GLN A 16 -26.98 10.78 -1.66
CA GLN A 16 -27.00 12.21 -1.98
C GLN A 16 -25.63 12.77 -2.37
N SER A 17 -24.56 11.99 -2.20
CA SER A 17 -23.22 12.43 -2.56
C SER A 17 -23.07 12.51 -4.08
N PRO A 18 -22.63 13.65 -4.64
CA PRO A 18 -22.46 13.79 -6.08
C PRO A 18 -21.29 12.94 -6.62
N PHE A 19 -20.33 12.58 -5.77
CA PHE A 19 -19.10 11.87 -6.18
C PHE A 19 -19.21 10.35 -6.11
N ILE A 20 -20.16 9.83 -5.32
CA ILE A 20 -20.27 8.39 -5.08
C ILE A 20 -20.68 7.60 -6.34
N PRO A 21 -21.59 8.09 -7.20
CA PRO A 21 -21.89 7.43 -8.47
C PRO A 21 -20.67 7.33 -9.40
N GLU A 22 -19.83 8.37 -9.44
CA GLU A 22 -18.60 8.39 -10.25
C GLU A 22 -17.60 7.36 -9.73
N LEU A 23 -17.35 7.35 -8.42
CA LEU A 23 -16.44 6.38 -7.77
C LEU A 23 -16.91 4.93 -7.94
N ALA A 24 -18.21 4.65 -7.80
CA ALA A 24 -18.73 3.30 -8.02
C ALA A 24 -18.46 2.83 -9.46
N THR A 25 -18.61 3.74 -10.43
CA THR A 25 -18.33 3.46 -11.85
C THR A 25 -16.85 3.22 -12.10
N GLU A 26 -15.95 4.04 -11.54
CA GLU A 26 -14.50 3.88 -11.65
C GLU A 26 -14.02 2.56 -11.05
N LEU A 27 -14.64 2.14 -9.95
CA LEU A 27 -14.33 0.88 -9.26
C LEU A 27 -15.03 -0.35 -9.87
N GLY A 28 -15.90 -0.14 -10.88
CA GLY A 28 -16.60 -1.23 -11.56
C GLY A 28 -17.63 -1.97 -10.69
N VAL A 29 -18.13 -1.33 -9.62
CA VAL A 29 -19.13 -1.89 -8.70
C VAL A 29 -20.47 -1.16 -8.86
N SER A 30 -21.56 -1.81 -8.44
CA SER A 30 -22.85 -1.12 -8.42
C SER A 30 -22.88 -0.03 -7.35
N LEU A 31 -23.65 1.04 -7.59
CA LEU A 31 -23.83 2.13 -6.63
C LEU A 31 -24.29 1.62 -5.25
N GLU A 32 -25.27 0.72 -5.24
CA GLU A 32 -25.81 0.16 -4.00
C GLU A 32 -24.77 -0.71 -3.26
N GLU A 33 -24.00 -1.51 -3.99
CA GLU A 33 -22.91 -2.31 -3.41
C GLU A 33 -21.82 -1.42 -2.79
N TYR A 34 -21.42 -0.35 -3.49
CA TYR A 34 -20.47 0.61 -2.96
C TYR A 34 -20.98 1.28 -1.68
N ILE A 35 -22.26 1.69 -1.66
CA ILE A 35 -22.88 2.32 -0.48
C ILE A 35 -22.92 1.34 0.71
N GLU A 36 -23.24 0.06 0.49
CA GLU A 36 -23.22 -0.96 1.54
C GLU A 36 -21.82 -1.15 2.13
N GLN A 37 -20.80 -1.20 1.27
CA GLN A 37 -19.41 -1.33 1.73
C GLN A 37 -18.99 -0.12 2.57
N VAL A 38 -19.23 1.10 2.09
CA VAL A 38 -18.88 2.33 2.81
C VAL A 38 -19.65 2.44 4.13
N ALA A 39 -20.96 2.17 4.13
CA ALA A 39 -21.78 2.20 5.33
C ALA A 39 -21.31 1.17 6.36
N ARG A 40 -20.92 -0.03 5.91
CA ARG A 40 -20.36 -1.07 6.79
C ARG A 40 -19.08 -0.62 7.47
N PHE A 41 -18.14 -0.02 6.74
CA PHE A 41 -16.89 0.50 7.32
C PHE A 41 -17.13 1.70 8.24
N ALA A 42 -18.04 2.60 7.88
CA ALA A 42 -18.39 3.75 8.72
C ALA A 42 -18.97 3.34 10.09
N LEU A 43 -19.74 2.24 10.13
CA LEU A 43 -20.31 1.70 11.36
C LEU A 43 -19.35 0.82 12.15
N HIS A 44 -18.31 0.28 11.52
CA HIS A 44 -17.30 -0.58 12.15
C HIS A 44 -15.89 -0.03 11.96
N PRO A 45 -15.57 1.19 12.45
CA PRO A 45 -14.30 1.85 12.19
C PRO A 45 -13.08 1.13 12.81
N GLN A 46 -13.31 0.26 13.79
CA GLN A 46 -12.26 -0.57 14.40
C GLN A 46 -12.10 -1.93 13.71
N GLN A 47 -12.97 -2.26 12.74
CA GLN A 47 -12.83 -3.47 11.96
C GLN A 47 -11.75 -3.24 10.91
N GLU A 48 -10.66 -3.99 11.01
CA GLU A 48 -9.63 -3.96 9.98
C GLU A 48 -10.21 -4.38 8.63
N PRO A 49 -9.80 -3.73 7.53
CA PRO A 49 -10.20 -4.15 6.20
C PRO A 49 -9.69 -5.57 5.95
N GLN A 50 -10.62 -6.49 5.75
CA GLN A 50 -10.29 -7.88 5.46
C GLN A 50 -9.92 -7.97 3.98
N LEU A 51 -8.64 -8.25 3.71
CA LEU A 51 -8.20 -8.64 2.38
C LEU A 51 -8.55 -10.10 2.17
N ALA A 52 -9.52 -10.35 1.29
CA ALA A 52 -9.85 -11.72 0.89
C ALA A 52 -8.72 -12.26 0.01
N VAL A 53 -7.96 -13.23 0.53
CA VAL A 53 -7.02 -14.02 -0.28
C VAL A 53 -7.82 -15.11 -0.97
N VAL A 54 -8.08 -14.92 -2.25
CA VAL A 54 -8.76 -15.90 -3.12
C VAL A 54 -7.75 -16.69 -3.93
N LEU A 55 -8.11 -17.93 -4.28
CA LEU A 55 -7.26 -18.74 -5.14
C LEU A 55 -7.31 -18.21 -6.57
N ASN A 56 -6.20 -18.33 -7.29
CA ASN A 56 -6.11 -17.87 -8.67
C ASN A 56 -7.16 -18.54 -9.57
N GLU A 57 -7.52 -19.79 -9.29
CA GLU A 57 -8.55 -20.55 -10.01
C GLU A 57 -9.95 -19.91 -9.87
N GLU A 58 -10.28 -19.37 -8.70
CA GLU A 58 -11.56 -18.71 -8.43
C GLU A 58 -11.64 -17.38 -9.17
N LEU A 59 -10.54 -16.62 -9.21
CA LEU A 59 -10.44 -15.38 -9.99
C LEU A 59 -10.62 -15.65 -11.49
N LEU A 60 -9.95 -16.68 -12.01
CA LEU A 60 -10.10 -17.10 -13.40
C LEU A 60 -11.54 -17.54 -13.71
N ALA A 61 -12.18 -18.27 -12.81
CA ALA A 61 -13.58 -18.69 -12.96
C ALA A 61 -14.57 -17.51 -12.98
N GLN A 62 -14.24 -16.43 -12.27
CA GLN A 62 -14.97 -15.16 -12.29
C GLN A 62 -14.65 -14.28 -13.51
N GLY A 63 -13.78 -14.74 -14.40
CA GLY A 63 -13.38 -14.00 -15.61
C GLY A 63 -12.25 -12.99 -15.36
N HIS A 64 -11.66 -12.97 -14.18
CA HIS A 64 -10.50 -12.15 -13.85
C HIS A 64 -9.22 -12.88 -14.28
N ALA A 65 -8.87 -12.74 -15.56
CA ALA A 65 -7.61 -13.23 -16.09
C ALA A 65 -6.46 -12.24 -15.79
N PRO A 66 -5.24 -12.74 -15.50
CA PRO A 66 -4.09 -11.86 -15.45
C PRO A 66 -3.90 -11.17 -16.82
N PRO A 67 -3.46 -9.90 -16.84
CA PRO A 67 -3.21 -9.19 -18.08
C PRO A 67 -2.14 -9.92 -18.91
N ARG A 68 -2.29 -9.88 -20.23
CA ARG A 68 -1.30 -10.45 -21.15
C ARG A 68 -0.01 -9.63 -21.13
N GLU A 69 1.10 -10.26 -21.56
CA GLU A 69 2.41 -9.59 -21.63
C GLU A 69 2.36 -8.29 -22.45
N GLU A 70 1.63 -8.29 -23.57
CA GLU A 70 1.50 -7.12 -24.43
C GLU A 70 0.67 -6.00 -23.77
N GLU A 71 -0.31 -6.35 -22.94
CA GLU A 71 -1.12 -5.38 -22.20
C GLU A 71 -0.28 -4.73 -21.09
N MET A 72 0.55 -5.54 -20.42
CA MET A 72 1.50 -5.06 -19.42
C MET A 72 2.58 -4.16 -20.03
N ALA A 73 3.13 -4.52 -21.19
CA ALA A 73 4.10 -3.68 -21.89
C ALA A 73 3.54 -2.29 -22.20
N ARG A 74 2.33 -2.22 -22.77
CA ARG A 74 1.65 -0.93 -23.06
C ARG A 74 1.34 -0.12 -21.81
N TYR A 75 0.94 -0.79 -20.73
CA TYR A 75 0.69 -0.12 -19.46
C TYR A 75 1.98 0.51 -18.92
N LEU A 76 3.09 -0.23 -18.91
CA LEU A 76 4.38 0.27 -18.45
C LEU A 76 4.91 1.42 -19.31
N GLU A 77 4.76 1.35 -20.63
CA GLU A 77 5.10 2.46 -21.53
C GLU A 77 4.30 3.72 -21.21
N ARG A 78 2.98 3.59 -20.97
CA ARG A 78 2.13 4.72 -20.53
C ARG A 78 2.56 5.25 -19.18
N ALA A 79 2.87 4.39 -18.23
CA ALA A 79 3.32 4.79 -16.90
C ALA A 79 4.64 5.58 -16.96
N VAL A 80 5.59 5.15 -17.79
CA VAL A 80 6.85 5.87 -18.04
C VAL A 80 6.57 7.24 -18.65
N LEU A 81 5.68 7.32 -19.66
CA LEU A 81 5.29 8.59 -20.27
C LEU A 81 4.69 9.56 -19.23
N VAL A 82 3.77 9.08 -18.38
CA VAL A 82 3.16 9.89 -17.32
C VAL A 82 4.17 10.31 -16.25
N ALA A 83 5.07 9.41 -15.83
CA ALA A 83 6.12 9.73 -14.86
C ALA A 83 7.16 10.72 -15.41
N SER A 84 7.40 10.70 -16.73
CA SER A 84 8.27 11.64 -17.43
C SER A 84 7.60 12.98 -17.77
N ALA A 85 6.27 13.05 -17.67
CA ALA A 85 5.56 14.32 -17.76
C ALA A 85 5.83 15.12 -16.48
N GLU A 86 6.18 16.40 -16.62
CA GLU A 86 6.39 17.23 -15.43
C GLU A 86 5.11 17.27 -14.58
N PRO A 87 5.21 17.01 -13.27
CA PRO A 87 4.04 16.99 -12.41
C PRO A 87 3.49 18.41 -12.26
N SER A 88 2.51 18.80 -13.08
CA SER A 88 1.75 20.03 -12.86
C SER A 88 0.68 19.76 -11.80
N THR A 89 1.09 19.69 -10.54
CA THR A 89 0.13 19.79 -9.43
C THR A 89 0.05 21.25 -9.01
N ASN A 90 -1.14 21.78 -8.72
CA ASN A 90 -1.32 23.14 -8.16
C ASN A 90 -0.77 23.28 -6.72
N PHE A 91 -0.03 22.29 -6.24
CA PHE A 91 0.66 22.34 -4.95
C PHE A 91 2.05 22.92 -5.17
N PRO A 92 2.51 23.84 -4.30
CA PRO A 92 3.89 24.29 -4.35
C PRO A 92 4.82 23.08 -4.19
N PRO A 93 5.93 22.99 -4.95
CA PRO A 93 6.89 21.92 -4.80
C PRO A 93 7.38 21.92 -3.36
N THR A 94 6.92 20.92 -2.60
CA THR A 94 7.43 20.69 -1.26
C THR A 94 8.77 20.00 -1.45
N GLU A 95 9.87 20.67 -1.12
CA GLU A 95 11.17 20.03 -0.91
C GLU A 95 11.01 19.05 0.27
N ARG A 96 10.54 17.83 -0.03
CA ARG A 96 10.59 16.75 0.95
C ARG A 96 12.03 16.28 0.97
N ALA A 97 12.70 16.54 2.09
CA ALA A 97 13.99 15.92 2.39
C ALA A 97 13.87 14.39 2.17
N PRO A 98 14.92 13.74 1.64
CA PRO A 98 14.90 12.30 1.43
C PRO A 98 14.53 11.62 2.76
N VAL A 99 13.39 10.92 2.76
CA VAL A 99 12.98 10.12 3.90
C VAL A 99 13.94 8.94 3.95
N SER A 100 14.89 8.99 4.88
CA SER A 100 15.68 7.80 5.21
C SER A 100 14.70 6.74 5.75
N PRO A 101 14.73 5.49 5.25
CA PRO A 101 13.83 4.43 5.67
C PRO A 101 14.04 3.96 7.13
N THR A 102 14.94 4.62 7.84
CA THR A 102 15.21 4.45 9.26
C THR A 102 14.88 5.77 9.93
N GLY A 103 13.72 5.82 10.58
CA GLY A 103 13.36 6.97 11.41
C GLY A 103 14.27 7.00 12.63
N GLU A 104 15.12 8.00 12.75
CA GLU A 104 15.79 8.30 14.01
C GLU A 104 15.85 9.81 14.23
N THR A 105 15.06 10.30 15.18
CA THR A 105 15.43 11.49 15.93
C THR A 105 16.55 11.13 16.90
N ARG A 106 17.73 11.74 16.68
CA ARG A 106 18.76 12.14 17.66
C ARG A 106 18.87 11.32 18.95
N ASP A 107 20.00 10.66 19.15
CA ASP A 107 21.17 11.21 19.87
C ASP A 107 22.35 10.24 19.74
N ALA A 108 23.57 10.72 20.00
CA ALA A 108 24.83 10.04 19.75
C ALA A 108 24.84 8.54 20.14
N GLN A 109 24.98 7.65 19.15
CA GLN A 109 25.23 6.23 19.38
C GLN A 109 26.63 6.07 19.99
N GLU A 110 26.68 5.67 21.27
CA GLU A 110 27.84 4.97 21.81
C GLU A 110 28.14 3.74 20.94
N PRO A 111 29.42 3.35 20.79
CA PRO A 111 29.78 2.16 20.02
C PRO A 111 29.07 0.95 20.64
N ASP A 112 28.20 0.34 19.84
CA ASP A 112 27.46 -0.85 20.21
C ASP A 112 28.44 -2.03 20.30
N LEU A 113 28.96 -2.27 21.52
CA LEU A 113 29.93 -3.32 21.83
C LEU A 113 29.49 -4.70 21.31
N GLN A 114 28.19 -4.96 21.26
CA GLN A 114 27.65 -6.22 20.75
C GLN A 114 27.86 -6.37 19.24
N ARG A 115 27.85 -5.25 18.51
CA ARG A 115 28.08 -5.19 17.06
C ARG A 115 29.55 -5.44 16.72
N GLU A 116 30.48 -4.90 17.52
CA GLU A 116 31.91 -5.14 17.35
C GLU A 116 32.29 -6.59 17.66
N GLU A 117 31.75 -7.18 18.74
CA GLU A 117 31.98 -8.59 19.06
C GLU A 117 31.46 -9.54 17.97
N LEU A 118 30.28 -9.25 17.40
CA LEU A 118 29.71 -10.03 16.31
C LEU A 118 30.59 -9.95 15.05
N GLN A 119 31.15 -8.77 14.75
CA GLN A 119 32.05 -8.58 13.62
C GLN A 119 33.35 -9.35 13.81
N ALA A 120 33.96 -9.29 15.00
CA ALA A 120 35.17 -10.04 15.33
C ALA A 120 34.95 -11.56 15.21
N TYR A 121 33.78 -12.06 15.66
CA TYR A 121 33.44 -13.48 15.53
C TYR A 121 33.29 -13.93 14.06
N LEU A 122 32.67 -13.11 13.21
CA LEU A 122 32.53 -13.40 11.79
C LEU A 122 33.87 -13.38 11.05
N GLU A 123 34.77 -12.46 11.41
CA GLU A 123 36.13 -12.45 10.86
C GLU A 123 36.91 -13.69 11.29
N LEU A 124 36.81 -14.11 12.55
CA LEU A 124 37.43 -15.33 13.04
C LEU A 124 36.93 -16.57 12.27
N GLN A 125 35.63 -16.66 11.99
CA GLN A 125 35.08 -17.76 11.19
C GLN A 125 35.60 -17.76 9.75
N ARG A 126 35.73 -16.58 9.11
CA ARG A 126 36.29 -16.45 7.76
C ARG A 126 37.76 -16.84 7.71
N LEU A 127 38.53 -16.45 8.72
CA LEU A 127 39.95 -16.78 8.83
C LEU A 127 40.13 -18.29 9.02
N LYS A 128 39.33 -18.89 9.91
CA LYS A 128 39.34 -20.33 10.15
C LYS A 128 38.96 -21.11 8.89
N ALA A 129 37.94 -20.66 8.15
CA ALA A 129 37.53 -21.27 6.90
C ALA A 129 38.64 -21.20 5.83
N ARG A 130 39.40 -20.10 5.76
CA ARG A 130 40.56 -19.98 4.87
C ARG A 130 41.69 -20.93 5.23
N ILE A 131 41.98 -21.10 6.52
CA ILE A 131 43.05 -21.98 6.99
C ILE A 131 42.71 -23.47 6.79
N THR A 132 41.42 -23.84 6.82
CA THR A 132 40.98 -25.23 6.58
C THR A 132 40.85 -25.61 5.10
N LEU A 133 41.10 -24.67 4.18
CA LEU A 133 41.02 -24.88 2.72
C LEU A 133 42.40 -24.97 2.03
N ASP A 134 43.50 -24.87 2.80
CA ASP A 134 44.88 -25.25 2.44
C ASP A 134 45.28 -26.53 3.19
#